data_AF-A0A7R8WKQ5-F1
#
_entry.id   AF-A0A7R8WKQ5-F1
#
_cell.length_a   1.000
_cell.length_b   1.000
_cell.length_c   1.000
_cell.angle_alpha   90.00
_cell.angle_beta   90.00
_cell.angle_gamma   90.00
#
_symmetry.space_group_name_H-M   'P 1'
#
loop_
_entity.id
_entity.type
_entity.pdbx_description
1 polymer ?
#
loop_
_entity_poly.entity_id
_entity_poly.type
_entity_poly.pdbx_seq_one_letter_code
_entity_poly.pdbx_strand_id
1 'polypeptide(L)'
;RVSAGALTAGDLEALRRWTFPYQESDALKLAVMGEREMFIVGRRYGLRLQELFNNSSVWDFKVTSTNTDRAEGSAWAFLRGCFGPANEPKFHLQRGVEDSKIWWPRNCPRYQTEINSNPATLRERSKFQFHPAFRRTRKRVSIRLGLSRLLTLRHLPIVLPERCFNSEKKKGTEVGYCFVTSDAILQPREWRDVQRKAELTAMYDMCRFEVAHQPFNFDNRPWCAAFTKEDLLRMRSWDHWAKGTIEQKHRRKRPTMAEPVSEAS
;
A
#
# COMPACT_ATOMS: atom_id res chain seq x y z
N ARG A 1 6.93 -15.91 -29.04
CA ARG A 1 6.49 -14.95 -30.08
C ARG A 1 5.69 -13.87 -29.37
N VAL A 2 6.14 -12.60 -29.41
CA VAL A 2 5.41 -11.47 -28.83
C VAL A 2 4.23 -11.19 -29.75
N SER A 3 3.00 -11.30 -29.26
CA SER A 3 1.83 -10.87 -30.01
C SER A 3 1.77 -9.34 -29.98
N ALA A 4 1.29 -8.68 -31.03
CA ALA A 4 1.10 -7.22 -31.00
C ALA A 4 0.22 -6.83 -29.81
N GLY A 5 0.80 -6.12 -28.84
CA GLY A 5 0.09 -5.62 -27.66
C GLY A 5 -0.75 -4.39 -27.98
N ALA A 6 -1.41 -3.85 -26.95
CA ALA A 6 -2.24 -2.64 -27.05
C ALA A 6 -1.57 -1.40 -26.39
N LEU A 7 -0.28 -1.50 -26.08
CA LEU A 7 0.55 -0.35 -25.67
C LEU A 7 0.95 0.47 -26.89
N THR A 8 0.96 1.79 -26.75
CA THR A 8 1.44 2.70 -27.80
C THR A 8 2.96 2.64 -27.93
N ALA A 9 3.51 3.17 -29.03
CA ALA A 9 4.96 3.30 -29.19
C ALA A 9 5.59 4.12 -28.04
N GLY A 10 4.90 5.20 -27.61
CA GLY A 10 5.32 6.03 -26.49
C GLY A 10 5.31 5.27 -25.16
N ASP A 11 4.27 4.47 -24.88
CA ASP A 11 4.24 3.63 -23.66
C ASP A 11 5.42 2.65 -23.61
N LEU A 12 5.75 2.03 -24.75
CA LEU A 12 6.85 1.08 -24.85
C LEU A 12 8.21 1.77 -24.68
N GLU A 13 8.37 2.97 -25.25
CA GLU A 13 9.58 3.77 -25.11
C GLU A 13 9.77 4.28 -23.67
N ALA A 14 8.69 4.73 -23.03
CA ALA A 14 8.70 5.14 -21.63
C ALA A 14 9.04 3.96 -20.71
N LEU A 15 8.46 2.78 -20.94
CA LEU A 15 8.81 1.57 -20.22
C LEU A 15 10.28 1.19 -20.43
N ARG A 16 10.82 1.30 -21.66
CA ARG A 16 12.23 0.99 -21.96
C ARG A 16 13.21 1.92 -21.26
N ARG A 17 12.91 3.22 -21.24
CA ARG A 17 13.75 4.24 -20.60
C ARG A 17 13.57 4.31 -19.08
N TRP A 18 12.57 3.63 -18.54
CA TRP A 18 12.28 3.69 -17.12
C TRP A 18 13.44 3.14 -16.29
N THR A 19 13.84 3.91 -15.30
CA THR A 19 14.79 3.52 -14.25
C THR A 19 14.14 3.79 -12.89
N PHE A 20 14.50 3.01 -11.88
CA PHE A 20 13.98 3.23 -10.52
C PHE A 20 14.65 4.47 -9.92
N PRO A 21 13.92 5.59 -9.69
CA PRO A 21 14.56 6.85 -9.33
C PRO A 21 14.68 7.09 -7.81
N TYR A 22 14.41 6.07 -6.99
CA TYR A 22 14.35 6.18 -5.53
C TYR A 22 15.47 5.40 -4.86
N GLN A 23 15.91 5.86 -3.69
CA GLN A 23 16.93 5.20 -2.88
C GLN A 23 16.30 4.33 -1.80
N GLU A 24 17.10 3.48 -1.16
CA GLU A 24 16.64 2.72 0.02
C GLU A 24 16.15 3.65 1.13
N SER A 25 16.81 4.79 1.33
CA SER A 25 16.40 5.76 2.33
C SER A 25 15.01 6.35 2.06
N ASP A 26 14.47 6.22 0.84
CA ASP A 26 13.10 6.64 0.51
C ASP A 26 12.05 5.59 0.84
N ALA A 27 12.48 4.39 1.24
CA ALA A 27 11.61 3.35 1.76
C ALA A 27 10.76 3.90 2.91
N LEU A 28 9.45 3.64 2.86
CA LEU A 28 8.51 3.89 3.94
C LEU A 28 8.34 5.36 4.36
N LYS A 29 8.92 6.30 3.62
CA LYS A 29 8.67 7.74 3.75
C LYS A 29 7.25 8.10 3.31
N LEU A 30 6.78 9.26 3.74
CA LEU A 30 5.51 9.81 3.25
C LEU A 30 5.64 10.17 1.77
N ALA A 31 4.79 9.58 0.93
CA ALA A 31 4.73 9.96 -0.47
C ALA A 31 4.10 11.36 -0.62
N VAL A 32 4.47 12.08 -1.69
CA VAL A 32 3.96 13.43 -2.01
C VAL A 32 2.43 13.48 -2.02
N MET A 33 1.78 12.47 -2.60
CA MET A 33 0.32 12.35 -2.54
C MET A 33 -0.22 12.19 -1.13
N GLY A 34 0.44 11.38 -0.30
CA GLY A 34 0.00 11.14 1.06
C GLY A 34 0.01 12.42 1.89
N GLU A 35 1.08 13.22 1.75
CA GLU A 35 1.15 14.55 2.39
C GLU A 35 0.00 15.45 1.92
N ARG A 36 -0.23 15.53 0.61
CA ARG A 36 -1.29 16.36 0.04
C ARG A 36 -2.69 15.90 0.48
N GLU A 37 -2.93 14.60 0.51
CA GLU A 37 -4.19 14.01 0.98
C GLU A 37 -4.45 14.39 2.43
N MET A 38 -3.46 14.23 3.31
CA MET A 38 -3.58 14.60 4.71
C MET A 38 -3.79 16.10 4.89
N PHE A 39 -3.10 16.94 4.12
CA PHE A 39 -3.34 18.39 4.10
C PHE A 39 -4.77 18.74 3.68
N ILE A 40 -5.29 18.13 2.61
CA ILE A 40 -6.66 18.39 2.15
C ILE A 40 -7.68 17.92 3.18
N VAL A 41 -7.46 16.76 3.80
CA VAL A 41 -8.31 16.28 4.90
C VAL A 41 -8.28 17.28 6.05
N GLY A 42 -7.09 17.71 6.49
CA GLY A 42 -6.93 18.75 7.50
C GLY A 42 -7.65 20.04 7.16
N ARG A 43 -7.50 20.53 5.93
CA ARG A 43 -8.18 21.75 5.45
C ARG A 43 -9.69 21.63 5.53
N ARG A 44 -10.27 20.45 5.25
CA ARG A 44 -11.70 20.22 5.43
C ARG A 44 -12.12 20.28 6.89
N TYR A 45 -11.28 19.80 7.82
CA TYR A 45 -11.53 19.92 9.26
C TYR A 45 -11.39 21.37 9.74
N GLY A 46 -10.35 22.08 9.32
CA GLY A 46 -10.18 23.51 9.58
C GLY A 46 -11.40 24.33 9.16
N LEU A 47 -11.89 24.10 7.93
CA LEU A 47 -13.08 24.78 7.41
C LEU A 47 -14.40 24.34 8.07
N ARG A 48 -14.48 23.12 8.61
CA ARG A 48 -15.69 22.63 9.30
C ARG A 48 -15.74 23.05 10.76
N LEU A 49 -14.58 23.16 11.39
CA LEU A 49 -14.40 23.46 12.82
C LEU A 49 -13.66 24.79 12.98
N GLN A 50 -14.07 25.80 12.21
CA GLN A 50 -13.36 27.09 12.16
C GLN A 50 -13.27 27.76 13.53
N GLU A 51 -14.34 27.70 14.33
CA GLU A 51 -14.35 28.25 15.69
C GLU A 51 -13.30 27.61 16.59
N LEU A 52 -13.09 26.29 16.45
CA LEU A 52 -12.08 25.56 17.20
C LEU A 52 -10.66 25.94 16.76
N PHE A 53 -10.40 26.03 15.46
CA PHE A 53 -9.04 26.26 14.95
C PHE A 53 -8.63 27.73 14.87
N ASN A 54 -9.58 28.67 14.76
CA ASN A 54 -9.29 30.11 14.72
C ASN A 54 -9.05 30.67 16.13
N ASN A 55 -9.70 30.11 17.15
CA ASN A 55 -9.63 30.60 18.52
C ASN A 55 -8.64 29.83 19.40
N SER A 56 -8.03 28.77 18.87
CA SER A 56 -7.05 27.96 19.61
C SER A 56 -5.67 28.05 18.99
N SER A 57 -4.66 27.92 19.83
CA SER A 57 -3.27 27.73 19.43
C SER A 57 -3.01 26.25 19.17
N VAL A 58 -1.96 25.93 18.41
CA VAL A 58 -1.48 24.54 18.28
C VAL A 58 -1.24 23.87 19.61
N TRP A 59 -0.73 24.63 20.57
CA TRP A 59 -0.31 24.12 21.87
C TRP A 59 -1.51 23.66 22.72
N ASP A 60 -2.72 24.07 22.36
CA ASP A 60 -3.97 23.60 22.99
C ASP A 60 -4.32 22.18 22.54
N PHE A 61 -3.69 21.68 21.48
CA PHE A 61 -3.95 20.36 20.92
C PHE A 61 -2.85 19.38 21.30
N LYS A 62 -3.29 18.22 21.81
CA LYS A 62 -2.43 17.04 21.90
C LYS A 62 -2.56 16.22 20.62
N VAL A 63 -1.46 16.14 19.88
CA VAL A 63 -1.37 15.34 18.65
C VAL A 63 -0.49 14.13 18.94
N THR A 64 -0.98 12.94 18.64
CA THR A 64 -0.22 11.70 18.79
C THR A 64 -0.06 10.99 17.45
N SER A 65 1.16 10.61 17.15
CA SER A 65 1.52 9.74 16.01
C SER A 65 2.52 8.70 16.47
N THR A 66 2.69 7.63 15.70
CA THR A 66 3.86 6.76 15.87
C THR A 66 5.13 7.50 15.47
N ASN A 67 6.28 7.01 15.91
CA ASN A 67 7.62 7.53 15.58
C ASN A 67 8.10 7.22 14.16
N THR A 68 7.20 6.87 13.23
CA THR A 68 7.57 6.59 11.84
C THR A 68 7.45 7.84 10.99
N ASP A 69 8.42 8.10 10.11
CA ASP A 69 8.46 9.29 9.23
C ASP A 69 7.13 9.55 8.51
N ARG A 70 6.50 8.50 7.96
CA ARG A 70 5.21 8.62 7.27
C ARG A 70 4.06 9.05 8.17
N ALA A 71 4.04 8.59 9.43
CA ALA A 71 2.96 8.92 10.36
C ALA A 71 3.13 10.34 10.92
N GLU A 72 4.36 10.71 11.25
CA GLU A 72 4.70 12.06 11.72
C GLU A 72 4.46 13.09 10.61
N GLY A 73 4.96 12.86 9.40
CA GLY A 73 4.70 13.72 8.26
C GLY A 73 3.21 13.85 7.92
N SER A 74 2.44 12.76 8.08
CA SER A 74 0.98 12.77 7.87
C SER A 74 0.26 13.65 8.90
N ALA A 75 0.65 13.54 10.18
CA ALA A 75 0.10 14.36 11.25
C ALA A 75 0.42 15.84 11.02
N TRP A 76 1.66 16.15 10.64
CA TRP A 76 2.09 17.51 10.34
C TRP A 76 1.31 18.11 9.16
N ALA A 77 1.19 17.36 8.05
CA ALA A 77 0.43 17.80 6.88
C ALA A 77 -1.04 18.06 7.21
N PHE A 78 -1.67 17.20 8.01
CA PHE A 78 -3.04 17.39 8.49
C PHE A 78 -3.20 18.68 9.30
N LEU A 79 -2.32 18.95 10.26
CA LEU A 79 -2.41 20.14 11.10
C LEU A 79 -2.17 21.42 10.31
N ARG A 80 -1.19 21.40 9.40
CA ARG A 80 -0.99 22.49 8.44
C ARG A 80 -2.26 22.77 7.62
N GLY A 81 -3.01 21.73 7.27
CA GLY A 81 -4.32 21.86 6.65
C GLY A 81 -5.35 22.52 7.57
N CYS A 82 -5.47 22.07 8.82
CA CYS A 82 -6.46 22.57 9.79
C CYS A 82 -6.30 24.07 10.11
N PHE A 83 -5.08 24.51 10.38
CA PHE A 83 -4.82 25.90 10.80
C PHE A 83 -4.45 26.84 9.65
N GLY A 84 -4.18 26.27 8.47
CA GLY A 84 -3.75 27.01 7.29
C GLY A 84 -2.26 27.41 7.29
N PRO A 85 -1.76 27.86 6.12
CA PRO A 85 -0.33 28.13 5.92
C PRO A 85 0.19 29.35 6.70
N ALA A 86 -0.68 30.31 7.05
CA ALA A 86 -0.26 31.54 7.75
C ALA A 86 0.29 31.30 9.16
N ASN A 87 -0.01 30.15 9.77
CA ASN A 87 0.43 29.82 11.11
C ASN A 87 1.65 28.87 11.13
N GLU A 88 2.13 28.40 9.96
CA GLU A 88 3.13 27.32 9.79
C GLU A 88 4.39 27.44 10.69
N PRO A 89 5.02 28.62 10.88
CA PRO A 89 6.21 28.76 11.73
C PRO A 89 5.97 28.49 13.22
N LYS A 90 4.71 28.47 13.69
CA LYS A 90 4.35 28.33 15.10
C LYS A 90 4.16 26.86 15.53
N PHE A 91 4.05 25.93 14.57
CA PHE A 91 3.74 24.51 14.83
C PHE A 91 5.01 23.65 14.89
N HIS A 92 5.75 23.70 15.99
CA HIS A 92 6.74 22.67 16.29
C HIS A 92 6.10 21.57 17.13
N LEU A 93 5.68 20.49 16.48
CA LEU A 93 5.07 19.34 17.13
C LEU A 93 6.15 18.50 17.80
N GLN A 94 5.78 17.90 18.93
CA GLN A 94 6.61 16.87 19.54
C GLN A 94 6.70 15.67 18.60
N ARG A 95 7.90 15.11 18.49
CA ARG A 95 8.14 13.89 17.71
C ARG A 95 7.20 12.78 18.19
N GLY A 96 6.70 11.97 17.25
CA GLY A 96 5.81 10.86 17.58
C GLY A 96 6.41 9.95 18.64
N VAL A 97 5.60 9.52 19.61
CA VAL A 97 6.02 8.62 20.69
C VAL A 97 5.61 7.20 20.30
N GLU A 98 6.42 6.21 20.69
CA GLU A 98 6.01 4.82 20.59
C GLU A 98 4.92 4.53 21.63
N ASP A 99 3.67 4.80 21.25
CA ASP A 99 2.49 4.60 22.10
C ASP A 99 1.95 3.18 21.92
N SER A 100 1.97 2.41 23.01
CA SER A 100 1.46 1.04 23.07
C SER A 100 -0.02 0.93 22.69
N LYS A 101 -0.79 2.02 22.82
CA LYS A 101 -2.20 2.10 22.40
C LYS A 101 -2.35 2.16 20.87
N ILE A 102 -1.43 2.84 20.18
CA ILE A 102 -1.42 2.89 18.71
C ILE A 102 -0.92 1.54 18.15
N TRP A 103 0.01 0.89 18.85
CA TRP A 103 0.59 -0.40 18.46
C TRP A 103 -0.09 -1.62 19.08
N TRP A 104 -1.34 -1.50 19.54
CA TRP A 104 -2.05 -2.62 20.19
C TRP A 104 -2.00 -3.95 19.40
N PRO A 105 -2.03 -4.00 18.04
CA PRO A 105 -1.96 -5.27 17.33
C PRO A 105 -0.61 -5.97 17.50
N ARG A 106 0.49 -5.22 17.68
CA ARG A 106 1.82 -5.79 17.98
C ARG A 106 1.86 -6.39 19.39
N ASN A 107 1.20 -5.73 20.34
CA ASN A 107 1.21 -6.11 21.74
C ASN A 107 0.12 -7.14 22.10
N CYS A 108 -0.66 -7.61 21.13
CA CYS A 108 -1.72 -8.60 21.34
C CYS A 108 -1.29 -9.97 20.79
N PRO A 109 -0.91 -10.94 21.65
CA PRO A 109 -0.48 -12.28 21.20
C PRO A 109 -1.55 -12.97 20.36
N ARG A 110 -2.82 -12.81 20.74
CA ARG A 110 -3.96 -13.37 20.02
C ARG A 110 -4.09 -12.80 18.61
N TYR A 111 -3.87 -11.49 18.44
CA TYR A 111 -3.84 -10.90 17.10
C TYR A 111 -2.69 -11.46 16.27
N GLN A 112 -1.50 -11.60 16.87
CA GLN A 112 -0.33 -12.13 16.18
C GLN A 112 -0.54 -13.57 15.68
N THR A 113 -1.18 -14.41 16.48
CA THR A 113 -1.41 -15.82 16.15
C THR A 113 -2.65 -16.03 15.29
N GLU A 114 -3.79 -15.43 15.65
CA GLU A 114 -5.07 -15.71 15.00
C GLU A 114 -5.32 -14.89 13.74
N ILE A 115 -4.64 -13.73 13.59
CA ILE A 115 -4.87 -12.79 12.49
C ILE A 115 -3.61 -12.61 11.64
N ASN A 116 -2.52 -12.10 12.22
CA ASN A 116 -1.33 -11.70 11.46
C ASN A 116 -0.60 -12.89 10.83
N SER A 117 -0.35 -13.93 11.62
CA SER A 117 0.35 -15.14 11.16
C SER A 117 -0.59 -16.21 10.58
N ASN A 118 -1.91 -15.94 10.55
CA ASN A 118 -2.89 -16.93 10.14
C ASN A 118 -3.22 -16.82 8.64
N PRO A 119 -2.77 -17.73 7.77
CA PRO A 119 -3.04 -17.67 6.34
C PRO A 119 -4.54 -17.79 6.00
N ALA A 120 -5.38 -18.31 6.91
CA ALA A 120 -6.82 -18.38 6.72
C ALA A 120 -7.48 -16.99 6.64
N THR A 121 -6.84 -15.93 7.13
CA THR A 121 -7.32 -14.55 6.94
C THR A 121 -7.21 -14.08 5.49
N LEU A 122 -6.36 -14.73 4.68
CA LEU A 122 -6.19 -14.41 3.27
C LEU A 122 -7.11 -15.22 2.35
N ARG A 123 -8.06 -15.98 2.92
CA ARG A 123 -8.96 -16.86 2.16
C ARG A 123 -9.77 -16.10 1.12
N GLU A 124 -10.35 -14.95 1.47
CA GLU A 124 -11.16 -14.17 0.53
C GLU A 124 -10.31 -13.56 -0.58
N ARG A 125 -9.07 -13.14 -0.29
CA ARG A 125 -8.10 -12.75 -1.32
C ARG A 125 -7.84 -13.89 -2.29
N SER A 126 -7.58 -15.09 -1.77
CA SER A 126 -7.35 -16.28 -2.59
C SER A 126 -8.56 -16.63 -3.46
N LYS A 127 -9.78 -16.57 -2.90
CA LYS A 127 -11.01 -16.76 -3.69
C LYS A 127 -11.16 -15.69 -4.78
N PHE A 128 -10.93 -14.43 -4.44
CA PHE A 128 -11.03 -13.33 -5.40
C PHE A 128 -10.02 -13.46 -6.55
N GLN A 129 -8.82 -13.95 -6.27
CA GLN A 129 -7.81 -14.27 -7.29
C GLN A 129 -8.32 -15.27 -8.35
N PHE A 130 -9.16 -16.24 -7.96
CA PHE A 130 -9.76 -17.21 -8.88
C PHE A 130 -11.10 -16.75 -9.47
N HIS A 131 -11.68 -15.65 -8.97
CA HIS A 131 -12.95 -15.13 -9.45
C HIS A 131 -12.86 -14.72 -10.95
N PRO A 132 -13.91 -14.97 -11.77
CA PRO A 132 -13.89 -14.66 -13.19
C PRO A 132 -13.50 -13.21 -13.52
N ALA A 133 -13.96 -12.26 -12.71
CA ALA A 133 -13.61 -10.84 -12.89
C ALA A 133 -12.10 -10.57 -12.76
N PHE A 134 -11.42 -11.19 -11.80
CA PHE A 134 -9.99 -11.01 -11.61
C PHE A 134 -9.17 -11.79 -12.65
N ARG A 135 -9.63 -12.99 -13.02
CA ARG A 135 -9.04 -13.75 -14.15
C ARG A 135 -9.09 -12.98 -15.46
N ARG A 136 -10.20 -12.27 -15.73
CA ARG A 136 -10.34 -11.36 -16.89
C ARG A 136 -9.34 -10.22 -16.80
N THR A 137 -9.19 -9.59 -15.65
CA THR A 137 -8.17 -8.54 -15.40
C THR A 137 -6.78 -9.04 -15.77
N ARG A 138 -6.37 -10.19 -15.24
CA ARG A 138 -5.06 -10.81 -15.54
C ARG A 138 -4.87 -11.08 -17.03
N LYS A 139 -5.90 -11.60 -17.71
CA LYS A 139 -5.87 -11.85 -19.16
C LYS A 139 -5.77 -10.54 -19.96
N ARG A 140 -6.54 -9.51 -19.61
CA ARG A 140 -6.50 -8.20 -20.29
C ARG A 140 -5.13 -7.55 -20.18
N VAL A 141 -4.55 -7.52 -18.98
CA VAL A 141 -3.21 -6.96 -18.76
C VAL A 141 -2.16 -7.73 -19.57
N SER A 142 -2.19 -9.07 -19.55
CA SER A 142 -1.28 -9.89 -20.38
C SER A 142 -1.39 -9.59 -21.87
N ILE A 143 -2.61 -9.52 -22.41
CA ILE A 143 -2.85 -9.21 -23.83
C ILE A 143 -2.38 -7.79 -24.15
N ARG A 144 -2.67 -6.82 -23.28
CA ARG A 144 -2.28 -5.43 -23.46
C ARG A 144 -0.76 -5.28 -23.57
N LEU A 145 -0.01 -6.06 -22.79
CA LEU A 145 1.45 -6.13 -22.85
C LEU A 145 2.01 -6.95 -24.02
N GLY A 146 1.16 -7.55 -24.86
CA GLY A 146 1.61 -8.40 -25.97
C GLY A 146 2.13 -9.77 -25.53
N LEU A 147 1.79 -10.23 -24.33
CA LEU A 147 2.25 -11.51 -23.79
C LEU A 147 1.33 -12.65 -24.23
N SER A 148 1.90 -13.70 -24.80
CA SER A 148 1.18 -14.94 -25.15
C SER A 148 0.86 -15.82 -23.94
N ARG A 149 1.39 -15.49 -22.76
CA ARG A 149 1.19 -16.20 -21.50
C ARG A 149 0.46 -15.31 -20.49
N LEU A 150 -0.24 -15.94 -19.54
CA LEU A 150 -0.81 -15.23 -18.41
C LEU A 150 0.30 -14.80 -17.44
N LEU A 151 0.18 -13.58 -16.93
CA LEU A 151 1.03 -13.10 -15.85
C LEU A 151 0.79 -13.93 -14.58
N THR A 152 1.85 -14.17 -13.82
CA THR A 152 1.73 -14.86 -12.53
C THR A 152 1.26 -13.92 -11.42
N LEU A 153 0.58 -14.52 -10.44
CA LEU A 153 0.08 -13.85 -9.26
C LEU A 153 0.73 -14.47 -8.04
N ARG A 154 1.55 -13.68 -7.36
CA ARG A 154 2.00 -13.98 -6.00
C ARG A 154 2.01 -12.66 -5.25
N HIS A 155 1.31 -12.65 -4.12
CA HIS A 155 1.52 -11.58 -3.17
C HIS A 155 2.83 -11.88 -2.47
N LEU A 156 3.75 -10.95 -2.59
CA LEU A 156 4.95 -10.93 -1.80
C LEU A 156 4.78 -9.75 -0.87
N PRO A 157 5.08 -9.89 0.42
CA PRO A 157 5.08 -8.72 1.28
C PRO A 157 5.96 -7.67 0.61
N ILE A 158 5.38 -6.49 0.30
CA ILE A 158 6.14 -5.33 -0.14
C ILE A 158 6.96 -4.94 1.08
N VAL A 159 8.14 -5.51 1.20
CA VAL A 159 9.19 -4.97 2.02
C VAL A 159 9.86 -3.96 1.12
N LEU A 160 9.47 -2.70 1.28
CA LEU A 160 10.25 -1.57 0.80
C LEU A 160 11.72 -1.75 1.27
N PRO A 161 12.71 -1.23 0.52
CA PRO A 161 14.05 -1.80 0.28
C PRO A 161 14.94 -2.35 1.43
N GLU A 162 14.53 -2.29 2.70
CA GLU A 162 15.31 -2.78 3.85
C GLU A 162 15.73 -4.26 3.72
N ARG A 163 15.00 -5.09 2.96
CA ARG A 163 15.41 -6.48 2.65
C ARG A 163 16.02 -6.68 1.26
N CYS A 164 15.92 -5.67 0.39
CA CYS A 164 16.51 -5.63 -0.95
C CYS A 164 18.01 -5.33 -0.85
N PHE A 165 18.42 -4.49 0.10
CA PHE A 165 19.83 -4.18 0.40
C PHE A 165 20.46 -5.14 1.41
N ASN A 166 19.71 -5.66 2.40
CA ASN A 166 20.27 -6.56 3.41
C ASN A 166 20.44 -8.03 2.96
N SER A 167 20.02 -8.40 1.74
CA SER A 167 20.19 -9.77 1.23
C SER A 167 21.64 -10.15 0.95
N GLU A 168 22.57 -9.20 0.93
CA GLU A 168 24.00 -9.51 0.84
C GLU A 168 24.60 -10.06 2.15
N LYS A 169 23.92 -9.91 3.31
CA LYS A 169 24.52 -10.22 4.62
C LYS A 169 23.91 -11.38 5.42
N LYS A 170 22.82 -12.02 4.98
CA LYS A 170 22.26 -13.18 5.69
C LYS A 170 22.32 -14.45 4.86
N LYS A 171 23.25 -15.33 5.26
CA LYS A 171 23.38 -16.72 4.81
C LYS A 171 21.99 -17.39 4.76
N GLY A 172 21.58 -17.82 3.56
CA GLY A 172 20.74 -19.01 3.38
C GLY A 172 19.21 -18.87 3.34
N THR A 173 18.63 -17.69 3.09
CA THR A 173 17.18 -17.62 2.77
C THR A 173 16.92 -16.70 1.58
N GLU A 174 16.82 -17.30 0.40
CA GLU A 174 16.53 -16.63 -0.86
C GLU A 174 15.10 -16.05 -0.86
N VAL A 175 15.00 -14.74 -0.66
CA VAL A 175 13.78 -13.99 -0.96
C VAL A 175 14.15 -12.91 -1.98
N GLY A 176 14.18 -13.32 -3.25
CA GLY A 176 14.54 -12.45 -4.36
C GLY A 176 13.45 -11.40 -4.65
N TYR A 177 13.69 -10.17 -4.20
CA TYR A 177 13.18 -8.97 -4.85
C TYR A 177 14.32 -7.99 -4.90
N CYS A 178 14.72 -7.62 -6.11
CA CYS A 178 15.40 -6.39 -6.49
C CYS A 178 15.48 -6.43 -8.03
N PHE A 179 15.26 -5.30 -8.70
CA PHE A 179 15.27 -5.10 -10.16
C PHE A 179 14.05 -5.59 -10.95
N VAL A 180 13.03 -4.74 -11.06
CA VAL A 180 12.19 -4.71 -12.27
C VAL A 180 12.72 -3.58 -13.15
N THR A 181 13.89 -3.74 -13.77
CA THR A 181 14.29 -2.82 -14.87
C THR A 181 13.66 -3.29 -16.18
N SER A 182 13.56 -2.39 -17.16
CA SER A 182 13.14 -2.73 -18.52
C SER A 182 14.04 -3.80 -19.16
N ASP A 183 15.34 -3.76 -18.88
CA ASP A 183 16.35 -4.72 -19.34
C ASP A 183 16.28 -6.08 -18.63
N ALA A 184 15.72 -6.13 -17.42
CA ALA A 184 15.61 -7.36 -16.63
C ALA A 184 14.68 -8.40 -17.29
N ILE A 185 13.81 -8.00 -18.21
CA ILE A 185 12.94 -8.91 -18.97
C ILE A 185 13.74 -9.76 -20.00
N LEU A 186 15.01 -9.41 -20.29
CA LEU A 186 15.77 -9.92 -21.44
C LEU A 186 17.13 -10.63 -21.13
N GLN A 187 17.46 -10.98 -19.89
CA GLN A 187 18.80 -11.50 -19.49
C GLN A 187 18.78 -12.97 -18.92
N PRO A 188 19.96 -13.63 -18.71
CA PRO A 188 20.22 -15.09 -18.86
C PRO A 188 19.40 -16.13 -18.07
N ARG A 189 19.62 -17.40 -18.49
CA ARG A 189 18.81 -18.61 -18.23
C ARG A 189 18.58 -18.95 -16.75
N GLU A 190 19.46 -18.56 -15.85
CA GLU A 190 19.38 -18.80 -14.40
C GLU A 190 18.49 -17.80 -13.66
N TRP A 191 18.25 -16.60 -14.22
CA TRP A 191 17.41 -15.55 -13.60
C TRP A 191 15.93 -15.67 -13.91
N ARG A 192 15.56 -16.55 -14.86
CA ARG A 192 14.17 -16.76 -15.29
C ARG A 192 13.27 -17.31 -14.20
N ASP A 193 13.79 -17.95 -13.15
CA ASP A 193 12.94 -18.66 -12.17
C ASP A 193 12.56 -17.83 -10.93
N VAL A 194 13.30 -16.75 -10.68
CA VAL A 194 12.99 -15.75 -9.64
C VAL A 194 12.00 -14.70 -10.15
N GLN A 195 12.21 -14.21 -11.38
CA GLN A 195 11.32 -13.23 -12.04
C GLN A 195 9.92 -13.80 -12.36
N ARG A 196 9.81 -15.10 -12.59
CA ARG A 196 8.56 -15.76 -13.01
C ARG A 196 7.45 -15.74 -11.97
N LYS A 197 7.68 -15.34 -10.71
CA LYS A 197 6.74 -15.67 -9.62
C LYS A 197 5.72 -14.59 -9.26
N ALA A 198 5.84 -13.31 -9.66
CA ALA A 198 4.87 -12.27 -9.24
C ALA A 198 4.70 -11.05 -10.16
N GLU A 199 4.65 -11.28 -11.46
CA GLU A 199 4.80 -10.21 -12.45
C GLU A 199 3.67 -9.17 -12.38
N LEU A 200 2.41 -9.60 -12.26
CA LEU A 200 1.28 -8.67 -12.25
C LEU A 200 1.24 -7.79 -10.97
N THR A 201 1.64 -8.36 -9.83
CA THR A 201 1.68 -7.64 -8.55
C THR A 201 2.75 -6.56 -8.59
N ALA A 202 3.96 -6.89 -9.06
CA ALA A 202 5.07 -5.95 -9.13
C ALA A 202 4.75 -4.76 -10.03
N MET A 203 4.17 -5.00 -11.21
CA MET A 203 3.74 -3.94 -12.13
C MET A 203 2.69 -3.02 -11.50
N TYR A 204 1.73 -3.59 -10.78
CA TYR A 204 0.69 -2.82 -10.10
C TYR A 204 1.26 -1.99 -8.94
N ASP A 205 2.20 -2.55 -8.18
CA ASP A 205 2.86 -1.84 -7.09
C ASP A 205 3.73 -0.69 -7.61
N MET A 206 4.46 -0.87 -8.72
CA MET A 206 5.19 0.21 -9.37
C MET A 206 4.25 1.32 -9.84
N CYS A 207 3.15 0.99 -10.53
CA CYS A 207 2.17 2.01 -10.93
C CYS A 207 1.63 2.80 -9.73
N ARG A 208 1.26 2.12 -8.64
CA ARG A 208 0.79 2.82 -7.42
C ARG A 208 1.86 3.68 -6.79
N PHE A 209 3.09 3.19 -6.75
CA PHE A 209 4.22 3.90 -6.19
C PHE A 209 4.47 5.19 -6.96
N GLU A 210 4.50 5.12 -8.29
CA GLU A 210 4.63 6.27 -9.18
C GLU A 210 3.49 7.28 -9.01
N VAL A 211 2.25 6.80 -8.94
CA VAL A 211 1.09 7.67 -8.68
C VAL A 211 1.22 8.39 -7.33
N ALA A 212 1.76 7.71 -6.31
CA ALA A 212 1.91 8.28 -4.98
C ALA A 212 3.04 9.32 -4.90
N HIS A 213 4.17 9.09 -5.56
CA HIS A 213 5.36 9.95 -5.46
C HIS A 213 5.43 11.02 -6.55
N GLN A 214 4.81 10.78 -7.71
CA GLN A 214 4.81 11.70 -8.86
C GLN A 214 3.38 12.02 -9.31
N PRO A 215 2.55 12.62 -8.44
CA PRO A 215 1.15 12.87 -8.78
C PRO A 215 0.93 13.85 -9.93
N PHE A 216 1.91 14.72 -10.20
CA PHE A 216 1.80 15.79 -11.19
C PHE A 216 2.50 15.48 -12.51
N ASN A 217 3.29 14.40 -12.58
CA ASN A 217 4.01 14.00 -13.78
C ASN A 217 3.36 12.74 -14.35
N PHE A 218 2.29 12.93 -15.13
CA PHE A 218 1.50 11.83 -15.68
C PHE A 218 2.27 11.01 -16.72
N ASP A 219 3.15 11.68 -17.47
CA ASP A 219 3.96 11.09 -18.55
C ASP A 219 5.07 10.18 -18.00
N ASN A 220 5.45 10.34 -16.73
CA ASN A 220 6.50 9.56 -16.08
C ASN A 220 5.97 8.36 -15.27
N ARG A 221 4.80 7.82 -15.63
CA ARG A 221 4.19 6.66 -14.95
C ARG A 221 4.01 5.46 -15.88
N PRO A 222 5.09 4.95 -16.49
CA PRO A 222 5.01 3.95 -17.55
C PRO A 222 4.38 2.64 -17.08
N TRP A 223 4.53 2.26 -15.81
CA TRP A 223 3.94 1.03 -15.30
C TRP A 223 2.41 1.10 -15.22
N CYS A 224 1.83 2.30 -15.15
CA CYS A 224 0.38 2.45 -15.20
C CYS A 224 -0.22 2.20 -16.58
N ALA A 225 0.55 2.34 -17.66
CA ALA A 225 0.08 2.08 -19.03
C ALA A 225 -0.35 0.62 -19.23
N ALA A 226 0.17 -0.31 -18.42
CA ALA A 226 -0.21 -1.72 -18.43
C ALA A 226 -1.66 -1.97 -17.98
N PHE A 227 -2.31 -1.01 -17.32
CA PHE A 227 -3.61 -1.18 -16.69
C PHE A 227 -4.65 -0.20 -17.25
N THR A 228 -5.87 -0.68 -17.46
CA THR A 228 -7.03 0.21 -17.57
C THR A 228 -7.50 0.67 -16.19
N LYS A 229 -8.37 1.69 -16.13
CA LYS A 229 -9.03 2.10 -14.88
C LYS A 229 -9.77 0.93 -14.22
N GLU A 230 -10.43 0.08 -15.00
CA GLU A 230 -11.11 -1.10 -14.48
C GLU A 230 -10.12 -2.11 -13.88
N ASP A 231 -8.99 -2.35 -14.55
CA ASP A 231 -7.96 -3.27 -14.05
C ASP A 231 -7.39 -2.79 -12.70
N LEU A 232 -7.08 -1.48 -12.58
CA LEU A 232 -6.61 -0.88 -11.33
C LEU A 232 -7.62 -1.02 -10.19
N LEU A 233 -8.92 -0.88 -10.46
CA LEU A 233 -9.97 -1.09 -9.46
C LEU A 233 -9.99 -2.55 -8.97
N ARG A 234 -9.87 -3.52 -9.88
CA ARG A 234 -9.84 -4.94 -9.51
C ARG A 234 -8.56 -5.31 -8.75
N MET A 235 -7.41 -4.76 -9.15
CA MET A 235 -6.15 -4.91 -8.41
C MET A 235 -6.25 -4.30 -7.01
N ARG A 236 -6.89 -3.13 -6.85
CA ARG A 236 -7.15 -2.51 -5.55
C ARG A 236 -8.05 -3.37 -4.68
N SER A 237 -9.13 -3.92 -5.22
CA SER A 237 -9.99 -4.85 -4.47
C SER A 237 -9.18 -6.06 -3.99
N TRP A 238 -8.36 -6.65 -4.85
CA TRP A 238 -7.51 -7.79 -4.47
C TRP A 238 -6.48 -7.44 -3.37
N ASP A 239 -5.81 -6.29 -3.47
CA ASP A 239 -4.88 -5.80 -2.43
C ASP A 239 -5.61 -5.49 -1.11
N HIS A 240 -6.84 -4.96 -1.17
CA HIS A 240 -7.63 -4.69 0.03
C HIS A 240 -7.96 -5.98 0.80
N TRP A 241 -8.36 -7.05 0.10
CA TRP A 241 -8.56 -8.36 0.72
C TRP A 241 -7.27 -8.97 1.28
N ALA A 242 -6.09 -8.50 0.87
CA ALA A 242 -4.83 -8.89 1.49
C ALA A 242 -4.57 -8.23 2.86
N LYS A 243 -5.18 -7.07 3.10
CA LYS A 243 -4.90 -6.21 4.26
C LYS A 243 -6.00 -6.22 5.32
N GLY A 244 -7.15 -6.85 5.05
CA GLY A 244 -8.23 -6.92 6.02
C GLY A 244 -9.25 -8.03 5.76
N THR A 245 -9.31 -8.99 6.67
CA THR A 245 -10.59 -9.59 7.10
C THR A 245 -10.56 -9.81 8.61
N ILE A 246 -10.79 -8.74 9.38
CA ILE A 246 -11.10 -8.85 10.82
C ILE A 246 -12.63 -8.94 11.02
N GLU A 247 -13.44 -8.35 10.13
CA GLU A 247 -14.87 -8.19 10.42
C GLU A 247 -15.78 -9.40 10.13
N GLN A 248 -15.36 -10.39 9.34
CA GLN A 248 -16.29 -11.48 8.97
C GLN A 248 -16.36 -12.64 9.98
N LYS A 249 -15.39 -12.80 10.90
CA LYS A 249 -15.40 -13.92 11.86
C LYS A 249 -16.14 -13.61 13.17
N HIS A 250 -16.26 -12.35 13.57
CA HIS A 250 -16.89 -11.99 14.86
C HIS A 250 -18.42 -12.00 14.85
N ARG A 251 -19.08 -12.05 13.68
CA ARG A 251 -20.56 -12.18 13.62
C ARG A 251 -21.10 -13.56 13.97
N ARG A 252 -20.27 -14.62 14.05
CA ARG A 252 -20.75 -16.01 14.29
C ARG A 252 -20.68 -16.49 15.73
N LYS A 253 -20.21 -15.67 16.69
CA LYS A 253 -20.17 -16.04 18.11
C LYS A 253 -20.64 -14.89 18.99
N ARG A 254 -21.91 -14.52 18.87
CA ARG A 254 -22.60 -13.86 19.99
C ARG A 254 -23.30 -14.99 20.74
N PRO A 255 -22.83 -15.39 21.94
CA PRO A 255 -23.58 -16.34 22.75
C PRO A 255 -24.94 -15.70 23.10
N THR A 256 -26.01 -16.46 22.93
CA THR A 256 -27.35 -16.12 23.39
C THR A 256 -27.28 -15.81 24.89
N MET A 257 -27.78 -14.63 25.28
CA MET A 257 -27.89 -14.28 26.70
C MET A 257 -28.79 -15.31 27.39
N ALA A 258 -28.26 -15.97 28.40
CA ALA A 258 -29.05 -16.81 29.31
C ALA A 258 -29.99 -15.93 30.13
N GLU A 259 -31.21 -16.44 30.35
CA GLU A 259 -32.27 -15.83 31.15
C GLU A 259 -31.83 -15.58 32.62
N PRO A 260 -32.40 -14.56 33.28
CA PRO A 260 -32.09 -14.27 34.68
C PRO A 260 -32.72 -15.32 35.60
N VAL A 261 -31.91 -15.86 36.51
CA VAL A 261 -32.37 -16.68 37.63
C VAL A 261 -33.12 -15.77 38.60
N SER A 262 -34.38 -16.10 38.85
CA SER A 262 -35.22 -15.50 39.88
C SER A 262 -34.68 -15.79 41.27
N GLU A 263 -34.40 -14.74 42.05
CA GLU A 263 -34.35 -14.82 43.50
C GLU A 263 -35.79 -14.98 44.01
N ALA A 264 -36.05 -16.05 44.75
CA ALA A 264 -37.23 -16.20 45.58
C ALA A 264 -36.79 -16.73 46.95
N SER A 265 -37.01 -15.85 47.94
CA SER A 265 -37.27 -16.09 49.37
C SER A 265 -36.28 -16.89 50.20
#